data_AF-A0A1H9XE20-F1
#
_entry.id   AF-A0A1H9XE20-F1
#
_cell.length_a   1.000
_cell.length_b   1.000
_cell.length_c   1.000
_cell.angle_alpha   90.00
_cell.angle_beta   90.00
_cell.angle_gamma   90.00
#
_symmetry.space_group_name_H-M   'P 1'
#
loop_
_entity.id
_entity.type
_entity.pdbx_description
1 polymer ?
#
loop_
_entity_poly.entity_id
_entity_poly.type
_entity_poly.pdbx_seq_one_letter_code
_entity_poly.pdbx_strand_id
1 'polypeptide(L)'
;MSGFLKLTMGLFLAFTLTGCIGEEYDFTPPSVTISTVIESENVQSIELEEVNIDWNSDKYYKKETEDILSFAREQKPVHFKSGQKVDYDFDSQDFAIEELNVSVWNNNKEIELEINDDRSFHFPTEEGEFVIVFDLHSDKGMAQFVGNILMVGSPQEQTFESFFHEKMYEMHMGEVEYSYEPVQKEFNVVHADDAIVVFRENSDGEEKILIAYLEIVDNQWQWIQTRGAEWNSPVNWSSMNQPPYIYSGAISDKSISEVYVGNEPSKIISVEGEKRFWYAISPTKDVEITIIKDDGSKEIMGEINHEK
;
A
#
# COMPACT_ATOMS: atom_id res chain seq x y z
N MET A 1 -68.96 20.09 18.18
CA MET A 1 -67.61 19.87 17.60
C MET A 1 -66.97 21.21 17.20
N SER A 2 -66.43 21.99 18.14
CA SER A 2 -65.79 23.27 17.79
C SER A 2 -64.64 23.72 18.70
N GLY A 3 -64.44 23.07 19.86
CA GLY A 3 -63.32 23.35 20.78
C GLY A 3 -62.10 22.45 20.57
N PHE A 4 -62.31 21.14 20.47
CA PHE A 4 -61.22 20.15 20.40
C PHE A 4 -60.39 20.24 19.11
N LEU A 5 -61.03 20.51 17.97
CA LEU A 5 -60.36 20.61 16.66
C LEU A 5 -59.43 21.84 16.57
N LYS A 6 -59.78 22.94 17.26
CA LYS A 6 -58.96 24.16 17.31
C LYS A 6 -57.72 23.97 18.17
N LEU A 7 -57.80 23.14 19.21
CA LEU A 7 -56.71 22.87 20.14
C LEU A 7 -55.65 21.94 19.51
N THR A 8 -56.07 20.94 18.73
CA THR A 8 -55.17 20.08 17.96
C THR A 8 -54.46 20.81 16.82
N MET A 9 -55.13 21.78 16.18
CA MET A 9 -54.55 22.56 15.08
C MET A 9 -53.53 23.60 15.58
N GLY A 10 -53.73 24.15 16.79
CA GLY A 10 -52.73 24.99 17.46
C GLY A 10 -51.50 24.22 17.92
N LEU A 11 -51.67 22.96 18.36
CA LEU A 11 -50.55 22.12 18.80
C LEU A 11 -49.66 21.69 17.64
N PHE A 12 -50.23 21.40 16.46
CA PHE A 12 -49.45 21.08 15.24
C PHE A 12 -48.61 22.27 14.73
N LEU A 13 -49.12 23.49 14.87
CA LEU A 13 -48.38 24.72 14.52
C LEU A 13 -47.18 24.98 15.44
N ALA A 14 -47.26 24.58 16.71
CA ALA A 14 -46.14 24.69 17.64
C ALA A 14 -44.98 23.74 17.28
N PHE A 15 -45.27 22.54 16.76
CA PHE A 15 -44.25 21.58 16.33
C PHE A 15 -43.61 21.91 14.97
N THR A 16 -44.27 22.70 14.11
CA THR A 16 -43.64 23.20 12.87
C THR A 16 -42.69 24.37 13.11
N LEU A 17 -42.78 25.05 14.26
CA LEU A 17 -41.93 26.19 14.64
C LEU A 17 -40.68 25.78 15.43
N THR A 18 -40.55 24.51 15.83
CA THR A 18 -39.34 23.98 16.49
C THR A 18 -38.33 23.40 15.50
N GLY A 19 -38.49 23.67 14.20
CA GLY A 19 -37.63 23.18 13.11
C GLY A 19 -36.36 24.00 12.88
N CYS A 20 -35.97 24.88 13.80
CA CYS A 20 -34.61 25.42 13.85
C CYS A 20 -33.92 24.83 15.07
N ILE A 21 -33.62 23.53 14.99
CA ILE A 21 -32.56 22.97 15.83
C ILE A 21 -31.31 23.74 15.39
N GLY A 22 -30.73 24.53 16.29
CA GLY A 22 -29.50 25.25 15.99
C GLY A 22 -28.42 24.22 15.69
N GLU A 23 -28.14 24.01 14.41
CA GLU A 23 -26.91 23.35 13.99
C GLU A 23 -25.78 24.26 14.48
N GLU A 24 -24.89 23.70 15.29
CA GLU A 24 -23.66 24.38 15.71
C GLU A 24 -22.75 24.43 14.48
N TYR A 25 -22.96 25.43 13.62
CA TYR A 25 -22.07 25.72 12.50
C TYR A 25 -20.72 26.21 13.04
N ASP A 26 -19.65 25.68 12.47
CA ASP A 26 -18.31 26.16 12.80
C ASP A 26 -17.90 27.24 11.80
N PHE A 27 -17.85 28.47 12.29
CA PHE A 27 -17.54 29.65 11.48
C PHE A 27 -16.06 30.04 11.56
N THR A 28 -15.22 29.28 12.25
CA THR A 28 -13.78 29.57 12.30
C THR A 28 -13.11 29.31 10.94
N PRO A 29 -11.95 29.93 10.68
CA PRO A 29 -11.04 29.41 9.67
C PRO A 29 -10.79 27.91 9.91
N PRO A 30 -10.70 27.07 8.87
CA PRO A 30 -10.46 25.65 9.06
C PRO A 30 -9.02 25.39 9.52
N SER A 31 -8.78 24.22 10.13
CA SER A 31 -7.44 23.63 10.15
C SER A 31 -7.21 22.78 8.90
N VAL A 32 -5.95 22.59 8.51
CA VAL A 32 -5.57 21.71 7.39
C VAL A 32 -4.75 20.56 7.92
N THR A 33 -5.22 19.34 7.67
CA THR A 33 -4.44 18.13 7.93
C THR A 33 -4.05 17.51 6.60
N ILE A 34 -2.77 17.12 6.45
CA ILE A 34 -2.34 16.24 5.37
C ILE A 34 -2.04 14.86 5.94
N SER A 35 -2.36 13.79 5.20
CA SER A 35 -2.21 12.43 5.67
C SER A 35 -1.88 11.42 4.57
N THR A 36 -1.25 10.32 4.97
CA THR A 36 -0.92 9.21 4.09
C THR A 36 -0.98 7.90 4.87
N VAL A 37 -1.36 6.84 4.17
CA VAL A 37 -1.23 5.46 4.66
C VAL A 37 0.23 5.02 4.47
N ILE A 38 0.88 4.53 5.52
CA ILE A 38 2.27 4.04 5.47
C ILE A 38 2.31 2.51 5.35
N GLU A 39 1.42 1.82 6.07
CA GLU A 39 1.26 0.36 6.12
C GLU A 39 -0.21 0.05 6.44
N SER A 40 -0.64 -1.22 6.31
CA SER A 40 -2.01 -1.68 6.59
C SER A 40 -2.50 -1.29 8.00
N GLU A 41 -3.08 -0.09 8.10
CA GLU A 41 -3.68 0.60 9.26
C GLU A 41 -2.88 1.72 9.95
N ASN A 42 -1.61 2.00 9.59
CA ASN A 42 -0.87 3.14 10.15
C ASN A 42 -0.99 4.38 9.25
N VAL A 43 -1.70 5.39 9.74
CA VAL A 43 -1.83 6.70 9.09
C VAL A 43 -0.82 7.67 9.72
N GLN A 44 0.04 8.25 8.88
CA GLN A 44 0.79 9.44 9.26
C GLN A 44 -0.01 10.66 8.85
N SER A 45 -0.30 11.53 9.82
CA SER A 45 -0.98 12.79 9.59
C SER A 45 -0.23 13.93 10.26
N ILE A 46 -0.27 15.11 9.64
CA ILE A 46 0.21 16.35 10.24
C ILE A 46 -0.83 17.43 10.05
N GLU A 47 -1.06 18.21 11.10
CA GLU A 47 -1.81 19.46 11.03
C GLU A 47 -0.82 20.56 10.63
N LEU A 48 -1.18 21.35 9.62
CA LEU A 48 -0.38 22.48 9.14
C LEU A 48 -0.64 23.70 10.03
N GLU A 49 0.40 24.49 10.26
CA GLU A 49 0.30 25.70 11.07
C GLU A 49 -0.24 26.86 10.23
N GLU A 50 -1.31 27.46 10.70
CA GLU A 50 -1.89 28.66 10.12
C GLU A 50 -0.94 29.87 10.28
N VAL A 51 -0.72 30.65 9.22
CA VAL A 51 0.22 31.79 9.24
C VAL A 51 -0.39 33.11 8.84
N ASN A 52 -1.30 33.13 7.87
CA ASN A 52 -1.99 34.33 7.43
C ASN A 52 -3.49 34.06 7.36
N ILE A 53 -4.28 34.95 7.94
CA ILE A 53 -5.74 34.90 7.88
C ILE A 53 -6.28 36.31 7.61
N ASP A 54 -7.25 36.37 6.70
CA ASP A 54 -8.19 37.48 6.59
C ASP A 54 -9.58 36.89 6.36
N TRP A 55 -10.28 36.57 7.46
CA TRP A 55 -11.50 35.76 7.44
C TRP A 55 -12.64 36.48 8.14
N ASN A 56 -13.77 36.56 7.45
CA ASN A 56 -14.95 37.29 7.86
C ASN A 56 -16.18 36.38 7.84
N SER A 57 -16.55 35.89 9.02
CA SER A 57 -17.68 34.99 9.23
C SER A 57 -18.59 35.51 10.34
N ASP A 58 -18.64 34.84 11.50
CA ASP A 58 -19.35 35.28 12.71
C ASP A 58 -18.58 36.41 13.42
N LYS A 59 -17.25 36.34 13.37
CA LYS A 59 -16.31 37.37 13.80
C LYS A 59 -15.23 37.53 12.75
N TYR A 60 -14.52 38.65 12.85
CA TYR A 60 -13.39 38.95 12.00
C TYR A 60 -12.11 38.36 12.59
N TYR A 61 -11.40 37.55 11.82
CA TYR A 61 -10.11 36.96 12.16
C TYR A 61 -9.04 37.58 11.28
N LYS A 62 -7.95 38.04 11.90
CA LYS A 62 -6.80 38.54 11.19
C LYS A 62 -5.52 38.06 11.85
N LYS A 63 -4.64 37.49 11.03
CA LYS A 63 -3.29 37.05 11.41
C LYS A 63 -2.36 37.33 10.25
N GLU A 64 -1.17 37.81 10.55
CA GLU A 64 -0.17 38.13 9.53
C GLU A 64 1.20 37.68 10.02
N THR A 65 1.92 36.96 9.18
CA THR A 65 3.28 36.46 9.40
C THR A 65 4.17 36.99 8.29
N GLU A 66 5.18 37.79 8.65
CA GLU A 66 6.03 38.51 7.67
C GLU A 66 6.83 37.56 6.76
N ASP A 67 7.37 36.47 7.31
CA ASP A 67 8.15 35.48 6.57
C ASP A 67 7.68 34.07 6.91
N ILE A 68 6.71 33.60 6.14
CA ILE A 68 6.08 32.28 6.33
C ILE A 68 7.08 31.13 6.11
N LEU A 69 8.08 31.32 5.24
CA LEU A 69 9.05 30.26 4.92
C LEU A 69 10.04 30.08 6.07
N SER A 70 10.50 31.18 6.67
CA SER A 70 11.33 31.14 7.87
C SER A 70 10.54 30.58 9.06
N PHE A 71 9.29 31.01 9.25
CA PHE A 71 8.41 30.47 10.29
C PHE A 71 8.22 28.95 10.15
N ALA A 72 7.93 28.47 8.94
CA ALA A 72 7.77 27.05 8.70
C ALA A 72 9.04 26.26 9.03
N ARG A 73 10.22 26.71 8.59
CA ARG A 73 11.50 26.02 8.84
C ARG A 73 11.88 25.90 10.32
N GLU A 74 11.34 26.74 11.19
CA GLU A 74 11.53 26.60 12.64
C GLU A 74 10.73 25.43 13.24
N GLN A 75 9.70 24.96 12.55
CA GLN A 75 8.92 23.80 12.95
C GLN A 75 9.76 22.52 12.83
N LYS A 76 9.44 21.53 13.67
CA LYS A 76 10.08 20.21 13.58
C LYS A 76 9.69 19.56 12.25
N PRO A 77 10.65 19.15 11.40
CA PRO A 77 10.33 18.57 10.12
C PRO A 77 9.62 17.22 10.28
N VAL A 78 8.58 17.02 9.48
CA VAL A 78 7.90 15.72 9.37
C VAL A 78 8.35 15.02 8.10
N HIS A 79 8.58 13.72 8.22
CA HIS A 79 9.19 12.93 7.15
C HIS A 79 8.11 12.39 6.23
N PHE A 80 8.28 12.58 4.93
CA PHE A 80 7.46 11.97 3.89
C PHE A 80 8.38 11.34 2.83
N LYS A 81 7.87 10.38 2.06
CA LYS A 81 8.59 9.81 0.91
C LYS A 81 8.47 10.77 -0.28
N SER A 82 9.55 10.93 -1.05
CA SER A 82 9.49 11.65 -2.32
C SER A 82 8.53 10.95 -3.30
N GLY A 83 7.78 11.72 -4.08
CA GLY A 83 6.75 11.19 -4.99
C GLY A 83 5.50 10.63 -4.31
N GLN A 84 5.40 10.68 -2.98
CA GLN A 84 4.28 10.09 -2.24
C GLN A 84 2.96 10.81 -2.52
N LYS A 85 1.89 10.04 -2.73
CA LYS A 85 0.52 10.53 -2.73
C LYS A 85 0.11 10.88 -1.29
N VAL A 86 -0.47 12.07 -1.11
CA VAL A 86 -0.94 12.57 0.18
C VAL A 86 -2.34 13.12 0.01
N ASP A 87 -3.21 12.78 0.96
CA ASP A 87 -4.57 13.30 1.05
C ASP A 87 -4.58 14.52 1.98
N TYR A 88 -5.48 15.47 1.74
CA TYR A 88 -5.70 16.60 2.65
C TYR A 88 -7.16 16.70 3.08
N ASP A 89 -7.37 17.20 4.30
CA ASP A 89 -8.69 17.43 4.85
C ASP A 89 -8.76 18.74 5.63
N PHE A 90 -9.97 19.31 5.69
CA PHE A 90 -10.30 20.46 6.53
C PHE A 90 -11.21 19.98 7.66
N ASP A 91 -10.93 20.37 8.90
CA ASP A 91 -11.74 19.99 10.07
C ASP A 91 -13.21 20.46 10.01
N SER A 92 -13.43 21.56 9.30
CA SER A 92 -14.72 22.21 9.08
C SER A 92 -14.79 22.70 7.63
N GLN A 93 -15.98 22.66 7.03
CA GLN A 93 -16.21 23.08 5.64
C GLN A 93 -17.53 23.85 5.48
N ASP A 94 -17.87 24.68 6.46
CA ASP A 94 -19.03 25.58 6.40
C ASP A 94 -18.73 26.87 5.57
N PHE A 95 -17.99 26.71 4.48
CA PHE A 95 -17.61 27.74 3.51
C PHE A 95 -17.50 27.15 2.09
N ALA A 96 -17.62 28.01 1.07
CA ALA A 96 -17.41 27.64 -0.31
C ALA A 96 -15.96 27.93 -0.71
N ILE A 97 -15.23 26.90 -1.14
CA ILE A 97 -13.88 27.06 -1.72
C ILE A 97 -14.02 27.72 -3.09
N GLU A 98 -13.40 28.89 -3.25
CA GLU A 98 -13.30 29.60 -4.53
C GLU A 98 -12.02 29.21 -5.27
N GLU A 99 -10.92 29.09 -4.54
CA GLU A 99 -9.61 28.69 -5.05
C GLU A 99 -8.81 28.00 -3.94
N LEU A 100 -8.09 26.94 -4.29
CA LEU A 100 -7.16 26.26 -3.39
C LEU A 100 -5.88 25.99 -4.16
N ASN A 101 -4.78 26.60 -3.71
CA ASN A 101 -3.46 26.37 -4.27
C ASN A 101 -2.61 25.65 -3.23
N VAL A 102 -1.88 24.64 -3.68
CA VAL A 102 -0.92 23.90 -2.86
C VAL A 102 0.43 23.98 -3.54
N SER A 103 1.46 24.39 -2.81
CA SER A 103 2.82 24.46 -3.33
C SER A 103 3.85 23.99 -2.32
N VAL A 104 5.02 23.62 -2.81
CA VAL A 104 6.20 23.33 -1.98
C VAL A 104 7.36 24.22 -2.35
N TRP A 105 8.11 24.64 -1.34
CA TRP A 105 9.22 25.58 -1.48
C TRP A 105 10.53 24.94 -1.06
N ASN A 106 11.48 24.90 -1.99
CA ASN A 106 12.86 24.48 -1.75
C ASN A 106 13.82 25.59 -2.15
N ASN A 107 14.65 26.09 -1.23
CA ASN A 107 15.61 27.15 -1.51
C ASN A 107 15.00 28.38 -2.25
N ASN A 108 13.80 28.78 -1.85
CA ASN A 108 13.01 29.89 -2.44
C ASN A 108 12.54 29.65 -3.89
N LYS A 109 12.64 28.42 -4.38
CA LYS A 109 11.97 27.98 -5.60
C LYS A 109 10.64 27.34 -5.22
N GLU A 110 9.57 27.91 -5.74
CA GLU A 110 8.22 27.37 -5.64
C GLU A 110 7.98 26.28 -6.68
N ILE A 111 7.28 25.24 -6.27
CA ILE A 111 6.76 24.17 -7.12
C ILE A 111 5.27 24.02 -6.77
N GLU A 112 4.41 24.44 -7.68
CA GLU A 112 2.96 24.25 -7.57
C GLU A 112 2.62 22.76 -7.73
N LEU A 113 1.72 22.26 -6.87
CA LEU A 113 1.28 20.86 -6.87
C LEU A 113 -0.11 20.75 -7.49
N GLU A 114 -0.27 19.82 -8.41
CA GLU A 114 -1.56 19.52 -9.02
C GLU A 114 -2.44 18.78 -8.02
N ILE A 115 -3.62 19.36 -7.74
CA ILE A 115 -4.62 18.78 -6.86
C ILE A 115 -5.55 17.88 -7.68
N ASN A 116 -5.71 16.64 -7.24
CA ASN A 116 -6.60 15.65 -7.83
C ASN A 116 -8.05 15.81 -7.33
N ASP A 117 -9.01 15.30 -8.09
CA ASP A 117 -10.44 15.32 -7.77
C ASP A 117 -10.79 14.63 -6.43
N ASP A 118 -9.94 13.74 -5.93
CA ASP A 118 -10.11 12.99 -4.68
C ASP A 118 -9.51 13.69 -3.44
N ARG A 119 -9.19 14.99 -3.54
CA ARG A 119 -8.52 15.78 -2.48
C ARG A 119 -7.16 15.22 -2.09
N SER A 120 -6.38 14.88 -3.11
CA SER A 120 -5.01 14.42 -2.96
C SER A 120 -4.07 15.15 -3.90
N PHE A 121 -2.78 15.03 -3.65
CA PHE A 121 -1.72 15.48 -4.55
C PHE A 121 -0.49 14.59 -4.36
N HIS A 122 0.49 14.72 -5.24
CA HIS A 122 1.77 14.02 -5.09
C HIS A 122 2.86 15.02 -4.70
N PHE A 123 3.71 14.63 -3.76
CA PHE A 123 4.94 15.36 -3.51
C PHE A 123 5.90 15.24 -4.71
N PRO A 124 6.81 16.22 -4.90
CA PRO A 124 7.86 16.11 -5.90
C PRO A 124 8.76 14.90 -5.63
N THR A 125 9.43 14.45 -6.70
CA THR A 125 10.41 13.35 -6.61
C THR A 125 11.74 13.79 -6.02
N GLU A 126 12.02 15.10 -6.01
CA GLU A 126 13.21 15.67 -5.41
C GLU A 126 13.25 15.45 -3.89
N GLU A 127 14.42 15.04 -3.39
CA GLU A 127 14.67 14.86 -1.96
C GLU A 127 15.17 16.17 -1.32
N GLY A 128 14.93 16.31 -0.02
CA GLY A 128 15.42 17.40 0.79
C GLY A 128 14.35 18.00 1.70
N GLU A 129 14.69 19.14 2.30
CA GLU A 129 13.78 19.91 3.14
C GLU A 129 12.94 20.86 2.28
N PHE A 130 11.65 20.88 2.53
CA PHE A 130 10.65 21.67 1.83
C PHE A 130 9.72 22.34 2.84
N VAL A 131 9.19 23.50 2.47
CA VAL A 131 8.04 24.10 3.14
C VAL A 131 6.82 23.84 2.27
N ILE A 132 5.81 23.15 2.79
CA ILE A 132 4.50 23.06 2.13
C ILE A 132 3.68 24.30 2.46
N VAL A 133 2.94 24.82 1.49
CA VAL A 133 2.06 25.97 1.63
C VAL A 133 0.69 25.62 1.05
N PHE A 134 -0.36 25.86 1.82
CA PHE A 134 -1.76 25.81 1.38
C PHE A 134 -2.30 27.24 1.39
N ASP A 135 -2.79 27.69 0.24
CA ASP A 135 -3.46 28.98 0.07
C ASP A 135 -4.93 28.76 -0.25
N LEU A 136 -5.79 29.03 0.74
CA LEU A 136 -7.23 28.88 0.65
C LEU A 136 -7.89 30.25 0.42
N HIS A 137 -8.64 30.35 -0.68
CA HIS A 137 -9.58 31.43 -0.95
C HIS A 137 -11.01 30.87 -0.87
N SER A 138 -11.87 31.55 -0.11
CA SER A 138 -13.26 31.15 0.09
C SER A 138 -14.21 32.35 0.10
N ASP A 139 -15.51 32.06 0.11
CA ASP A 139 -16.56 33.07 0.32
C ASP A 139 -16.49 33.76 1.69
N LYS A 140 -15.71 33.22 2.64
CA LYS A 140 -15.44 33.82 3.96
C LYS A 140 -14.14 34.60 4.01
N GLY A 141 -13.28 34.50 2.99
CA GLY A 141 -11.98 35.16 2.94
C GLY A 141 -10.84 34.18 2.76
N MET A 142 -9.69 34.56 3.32
CA MET A 142 -8.37 33.98 3.04
C MET A 142 -7.79 33.28 4.25
N ALA A 143 -7.18 32.12 4.04
CA ALA A 143 -6.36 31.45 5.05
C ALA A 143 -5.15 30.77 4.38
N GLN A 144 -3.98 30.87 5.02
CA GLN A 144 -2.74 30.25 4.57
C GLN A 144 -2.14 29.38 5.67
N PHE A 145 -1.70 28.19 5.30
CA PHE A 145 -1.16 27.18 6.21
C PHE A 145 0.19 26.68 5.71
N VAL A 146 1.10 26.39 6.64
CA VAL A 146 2.45 25.93 6.31
C VAL A 146 2.93 24.78 7.18
N GLY A 147 3.81 23.95 6.62
CA GLY A 147 4.46 22.86 7.33
C GLY A 147 5.91 22.68 6.90
N ASN A 148 6.78 22.25 7.81
CA ASN A 148 8.14 21.80 7.48
C ASN A 148 8.15 20.31 7.14
N ILE A 149 8.59 19.97 5.93
CA ILE A 149 8.60 18.60 5.41
C ILE A 149 10.02 18.22 5.02
N LEU A 150 10.46 17.05 5.48
CA LEU A 150 11.66 16.40 4.98
C LEU A 150 11.23 15.28 4.03
N MET A 151 11.41 15.49 2.74
CA MET A 151 11.23 14.46 1.72
C MET A 151 12.50 13.64 1.63
N VAL A 152 12.40 12.40 2.08
CA VAL A 152 13.47 11.42 1.89
C VAL A 152 13.14 10.61 0.66
N GLY A 153 14.18 10.17 -0.06
CA GLY A 153 13.98 9.30 -1.20
C GLY A 153 13.04 8.15 -0.85
N SER A 154 11.94 8.03 -1.58
CA SER A 154 11.38 6.71 -1.79
C SER A 154 12.52 5.87 -2.37
N PRO A 155 12.81 4.66 -1.85
CA PRO A 155 13.90 3.86 -2.39
C PRO A 155 13.70 3.78 -3.91
N GLN A 156 14.61 4.44 -4.63
CA GLN A 156 14.79 4.47 -6.07
C GLN A 156 14.16 3.24 -6.69
N GLU A 157 13.03 3.37 -7.44
CA GLU A 157 12.15 2.28 -7.92
C GLU A 157 12.60 0.94 -7.36
N GLN A 158 12.15 0.59 -6.15
CA GLN A 158 12.69 -0.55 -5.42
C GLN A 158 12.77 -1.74 -6.39
N THR A 159 14.00 -2.08 -6.78
CA THR A 159 14.21 -3.17 -7.72
C THR A 159 13.71 -4.44 -7.06
N PHE A 160 13.27 -5.39 -7.88
CA PHE A 160 12.89 -6.72 -7.39
C PHE A 160 13.98 -7.30 -6.48
N GLU A 161 15.25 -7.16 -6.88
CA GLU A 161 16.41 -7.65 -6.13
C GLU A 161 16.53 -6.97 -4.77
N SER A 162 16.45 -5.64 -4.72
CA SER A 162 16.53 -4.92 -3.44
C SER A 162 15.38 -5.30 -2.51
N PHE A 163 14.14 -5.37 -3.02
CA PHE A 163 12.99 -5.79 -2.23
C PHE A 163 13.18 -7.20 -1.68
N PHE A 164 13.54 -8.15 -2.56
CA PHE A 164 13.71 -9.53 -2.18
C PHE A 164 14.79 -9.68 -1.10
N HIS A 165 15.97 -9.08 -1.31
CA HIS A 165 17.06 -9.18 -0.35
C HIS A 165 16.75 -8.51 1.00
N GLU A 166 16.04 -7.38 0.98
CA GLU A 166 15.55 -6.70 2.18
C GLU A 166 14.56 -7.58 2.95
N LYS A 167 13.55 -8.14 2.27
CA LYS A 167 12.57 -9.02 2.91
C LYS A 167 13.20 -10.27 3.50
N MET A 168 14.14 -10.90 2.79
CA MET A 168 14.87 -12.06 3.31
C MET A 168 15.69 -11.71 4.56
N TYR A 169 16.28 -10.51 4.61
CA TYR A 169 16.98 -10.03 5.80
C TYR A 169 16.01 -9.78 6.98
N GLU A 170 14.86 -9.15 6.71
CA GLU A 170 13.83 -8.87 7.72
C GLU A 170 13.24 -10.15 8.33
N MET A 171 12.85 -11.11 7.49
CA MET A 171 12.20 -12.36 7.92
C MET A 171 13.09 -13.22 8.84
N HIS A 172 14.40 -13.13 8.66
CA HIS A 172 15.38 -13.96 9.37
C HIS A 172 16.33 -13.15 10.26
N MET A 173 15.91 -11.93 10.63
CA MET A 173 16.70 -11.06 11.49
C MET A 173 16.93 -11.72 12.85
N GLY A 174 18.19 -11.97 13.19
CA GLY A 174 18.60 -12.58 14.46
C GLY A 174 18.87 -14.08 14.39
N GLU A 175 18.62 -14.73 13.24
CA GLU A 175 19.07 -16.11 13.00
C GLU A 175 20.59 -16.14 12.77
N VAL A 176 21.30 -17.03 13.47
CA VAL A 176 22.77 -17.02 13.53
C VAL A 176 23.42 -17.79 12.38
N GLU A 177 22.73 -18.79 11.82
CA GLU A 177 23.23 -19.68 10.76
C GLU A 177 22.31 -19.70 9.54
N TYR A 178 21.60 -18.61 9.29
CA TYR A 178 20.70 -18.47 8.14
C TYR A 178 21.44 -18.06 6.87
N SER A 179 21.11 -18.70 5.77
CA SER A 179 21.53 -18.26 4.43
C SER A 179 20.46 -18.58 3.39
N TYR A 180 20.46 -17.83 2.29
CA TYR A 180 19.57 -18.07 1.17
C TYR A 180 20.27 -17.80 -0.16
N GLU A 181 19.73 -18.38 -1.23
CA GLU A 181 20.25 -18.18 -2.58
C GLU A 181 19.13 -18.24 -3.63
N PRO A 182 18.92 -17.18 -4.44
CA PRO A 182 18.02 -17.22 -5.58
C PRO A 182 18.49 -18.25 -6.62
N VAL A 183 17.60 -19.13 -7.04
CA VAL A 183 17.83 -20.15 -8.08
C VAL A 183 17.29 -19.65 -9.43
N GLN A 184 16.06 -19.11 -9.41
CA GLN A 184 15.38 -18.67 -10.62
C GLN A 184 14.41 -17.54 -10.31
N LYS A 185 14.24 -16.61 -11.25
CA LYS A 185 13.25 -15.54 -11.18
C LYS A 185 12.58 -15.36 -12.54
N GLU A 186 11.28 -15.08 -12.52
CA GLU A 186 10.48 -14.78 -13.71
C GLU A 186 9.50 -13.66 -13.41
N PHE A 187 9.27 -12.81 -14.40
CA PHE A 187 8.40 -11.64 -14.33
C PHE A 187 7.22 -11.81 -15.29
N ASN A 188 6.10 -11.19 -14.96
CA ASN A 188 4.87 -11.20 -15.75
C ASN A 188 4.37 -12.62 -16.05
N VAL A 189 4.31 -13.44 -15.01
CA VAL A 189 4.00 -14.87 -15.05
C VAL A 189 2.49 -15.11 -15.11
N VAL A 190 1.69 -14.34 -14.37
CA VAL A 190 0.22 -14.43 -14.34
C VAL A 190 -0.42 -13.20 -14.97
N HIS A 191 0.05 -12.01 -14.62
CA HIS A 191 -0.35 -10.74 -15.24
C HIS A 191 0.83 -9.78 -15.34
N ALA A 192 0.60 -8.59 -15.89
CA ALA A 192 1.62 -7.54 -15.85
C ALA A 192 1.96 -7.20 -14.39
N ASP A 193 3.23 -6.93 -14.12
CA ASP A 193 3.72 -6.42 -12.83
C ASP A 193 3.72 -7.44 -11.68
N ASP A 194 3.83 -8.72 -11.99
CA ASP A 194 4.10 -9.78 -11.02
C ASP A 194 5.48 -10.43 -11.22
N ALA A 195 5.88 -11.24 -10.23
CA ALA A 195 7.06 -12.07 -10.31
C ALA A 195 6.93 -13.34 -9.47
N ILE A 196 7.67 -14.37 -9.88
CA ILE A 196 8.01 -15.51 -9.02
C ILE A 196 9.51 -15.56 -8.81
N VAL A 197 9.90 -16.07 -7.64
CA VAL A 197 11.29 -16.42 -7.35
C VAL A 197 11.35 -17.78 -6.68
N VAL A 198 12.19 -18.65 -7.24
CA VAL A 198 12.60 -19.90 -6.61
C VAL A 198 13.95 -19.66 -5.94
N PHE A 199 14.07 -20.02 -4.68
CA PHE A 199 15.27 -19.80 -3.89
C PHE A 199 15.48 -20.94 -2.88
N ARG A 200 16.73 -21.10 -2.47
CA ARG A 200 17.13 -22.01 -1.41
C ARG A 200 17.21 -21.26 -0.11
N GLU A 201 16.83 -21.92 0.97
CA GLU A 201 17.14 -21.49 2.33
C GLU A 201 17.89 -22.59 3.06
N ASN A 202 18.81 -22.18 3.92
CA ASN A 202 19.48 -23.06 4.86
C ASN A 202 19.41 -22.41 6.23
N SER A 203 18.77 -23.10 7.17
CA SER A 203 18.67 -22.70 8.58
C SER A 203 18.92 -23.94 9.43
N ASP A 204 19.77 -23.81 10.45
CA ASP A 204 20.17 -24.91 11.35
C ASP A 204 20.66 -26.19 10.63
N GLY A 205 21.24 -26.04 9.45
CA GLY A 205 21.74 -27.15 8.62
C GLY A 205 20.68 -27.90 7.81
N GLU A 206 19.42 -27.45 7.85
CA GLU A 206 18.34 -27.96 7.01
C GLU A 206 18.18 -27.10 5.75
N GLU A 207 18.42 -27.71 4.58
CA GLU A 207 18.22 -27.05 3.29
C GLU A 207 16.78 -27.27 2.80
N LYS A 208 16.10 -26.15 2.47
CA LYS A 208 14.77 -26.12 1.85
C LYS A 208 14.84 -25.40 0.51
N ILE A 209 13.95 -25.76 -0.39
CA ILE A 209 13.71 -25.00 -1.63
C ILE A 209 12.30 -24.43 -1.60
N LEU A 210 12.20 -23.15 -1.92
CA LEU A 210 10.98 -22.36 -1.79
C LEU A 210 10.71 -21.65 -3.10
N ILE A 211 9.42 -21.41 -3.36
CA ILE A 211 8.92 -20.51 -4.39
C ILE A 211 8.06 -19.44 -3.72
N ALA A 212 8.36 -18.18 -4.02
CA ALA A 212 7.56 -17.04 -3.63
C ALA A 212 6.91 -16.39 -4.84
N TYR A 213 5.71 -15.86 -4.63
CA TYR A 213 4.98 -15.04 -5.57
C TYR A 213 4.89 -13.62 -5.03
N LEU A 214 5.21 -12.66 -5.90
CA LEU A 214 5.34 -11.25 -5.60
C LEU A 214 4.56 -10.44 -6.63
N GLU A 215 3.96 -9.33 -6.21
CA GLU A 215 3.23 -8.42 -7.09
C GLU A 215 3.63 -6.97 -6.81
N ILE A 216 3.55 -6.11 -7.82
CA ILE A 216 3.62 -4.67 -7.63
C ILE A 216 2.22 -4.16 -7.30
N VAL A 217 2.07 -3.57 -6.12
CA VAL A 217 0.86 -2.90 -5.66
C VAL A 217 1.23 -1.47 -5.31
N ASP A 218 0.54 -0.49 -5.88
CA ASP A 218 0.81 0.94 -5.69
C ASP A 218 2.28 1.31 -5.97
N ASN A 219 2.84 0.79 -7.07
CA ASN A 219 4.24 0.95 -7.48
C ASN A 219 5.30 0.39 -6.50
N GLN A 220 4.90 -0.53 -5.60
CA GLN A 220 5.82 -1.18 -4.68
C GLN A 220 5.69 -2.71 -4.74
N TRP A 221 6.81 -3.42 -4.67
CA TRP A 221 6.78 -4.88 -4.54
C TRP A 221 6.14 -5.29 -3.21
N GLN A 222 5.29 -6.31 -3.28
CA GLN A 222 4.68 -6.95 -2.14
C GLN A 222 4.93 -8.46 -2.19
N TRP A 223 5.18 -9.03 -1.02
CA TRP A 223 5.36 -10.46 -0.85
C TRP A 223 4.00 -11.10 -0.58
N ILE A 224 3.43 -11.77 -1.58
CA ILE A 224 2.05 -12.26 -1.50
C ILE A 224 1.99 -13.60 -0.78
N GLN A 225 2.82 -14.56 -1.21
CA GLN A 225 2.81 -15.91 -0.64
C GLN A 225 4.07 -16.71 -0.97
N THR A 226 4.40 -17.64 -0.08
CA THR A 226 5.51 -18.59 -0.24
C THR A 226 5.03 -20.02 -0.05
N ARG A 227 5.61 -20.94 -0.82
CA ARG A 227 5.52 -22.37 -0.59
C ARG A 227 6.88 -23.02 -0.69
N GLY A 228 7.09 -24.06 0.11
CA GLY A 228 8.35 -24.78 0.19
C GLY A 228 8.16 -26.27 -0.04
N ALA A 229 9.26 -26.92 -0.40
CA ALA A 229 9.39 -28.35 -0.42
C ALA A 229 10.73 -28.76 0.22
N GLU A 230 10.68 -29.87 0.95
CA GLU A 230 11.87 -30.53 1.49
C GLU A 230 12.34 -31.63 0.53
N TRP A 231 13.64 -31.91 0.55
CA TRP A 231 14.28 -32.94 -0.28
C TRP A 231 14.13 -34.38 0.26
N ASN A 232 13.26 -34.59 1.25
CA ASN A 232 13.16 -35.85 2.01
C ASN A 232 12.29 -36.94 1.34
N SER A 233 11.70 -36.66 0.18
CA SER A 233 10.90 -37.60 -0.61
C SER A 233 11.37 -37.61 -2.07
N PRO A 234 11.22 -38.73 -2.81
CA PRO A 234 11.44 -38.78 -4.26
C PRO A 234 10.73 -37.66 -5.01
N VAL A 235 9.50 -37.37 -4.56
CA VAL A 235 8.72 -36.19 -4.94
C VAL A 235 7.95 -35.68 -3.73
N ASN A 236 8.13 -34.40 -3.41
CA ASN A 236 7.37 -33.67 -2.40
C ASN A 236 6.78 -32.43 -3.07
N TRP A 237 5.49 -32.16 -2.88
CA TRP A 237 4.84 -31.04 -3.53
C TRP A 237 3.81 -30.38 -2.62
N SER A 238 3.54 -29.11 -2.91
CA SER A 238 2.48 -28.33 -2.27
C SER A 238 1.87 -27.35 -3.26
N SER A 239 0.80 -26.67 -2.85
CA SER A 239 0.20 -25.58 -3.60
C SER A 239 -0.03 -24.35 -2.75
N MET A 240 -0.01 -23.21 -3.41
CA MET A 240 -0.45 -21.93 -2.87
C MET A 240 -1.95 -21.96 -2.57
N ASN A 241 -2.35 -21.39 -1.43
CA ASN A 241 -3.74 -21.50 -0.94
C ASN A 241 -4.68 -20.46 -1.57
N GLN A 242 -4.13 -19.43 -2.21
CA GLN A 242 -4.85 -18.33 -2.84
C GLN A 242 -4.37 -18.18 -4.29
N PRO A 243 -5.23 -17.65 -5.19
CA PRO A 243 -4.80 -17.29 -6.54
C PRO A 243 -3.57 -16.35 -6.51
N PRO A 244 -2.64 -16.50 -7.46
CA PRO A 244 -2.55 -17.60 -8.41
C PRO A 244 -2.22 -18.94 -7.73
N TYR A 245 -2.89 -20.02 -8.15
CA TYR A 245 -2.61 -21.35 -7.59
C TYR A 245 -1.32 -21.91 -8.20
N ILE A 246 -0.19 -21.59 -7.55
CA ILE A 246 1.11 -22.13 -7.92
C ILE A 246 1.31 -23.46 -7.19
N TYR A 247 1.51 -24.51 -7.97
CA TYR A 247 1.88 -25.83 -7.52
C TYR A 247 3.37 -25.98 -7.71
N SER A 248 4.05 -26.57 -6.75
CA SER A 248 5.49 -26.73 -6.83
C SER A 248 5.98 -27.91 -6.02
N GLY A 249 7.16 -28.40 -6.35
CA GLY A 249 7.75 -29.51 -5.63
C GLY A 249 9.21 -29.79 -5.93
N ALA A 250 9.83 -30.48 -4.99
CA ALA A 250 11.17 -31.02 -5.11
C ALA A 250 11.13 -32.37 -5.85
N ILE A 251 12.07 -32.57 -6.78
CA ILE A 251 12.32 -33.82 -7.49
C ILE A 251 13.73 -34.29 -7.16
N SER A 252 13.82 -35.47 -6.55
CA SER A 252 15.09 -36.19 -6.37
C SER A 252 15.18 -37.47 -7.22
N ASP A 253 14.06 -37.95 -7.78
CA ASP A 253 14.04 -39.05 -8.75
C ASP A 253 14.42 -38.56 -10.15
N LYS A 254 15.56 -39.05 -10.67
CA LYS A 254 16.05 -38.72 -12.02
C LYS A 254 15.18 -39.22 -13.16
N SER A 255 14.42 -40.30 -12.93
CA SER A 255 13.59 -40.89 -13.98
C SER A 255 12.42 -39.99 -14.35
N ILE A 256 12.09 -38.99 -13.54
CA ILE A 256 11.00 -38.05 -13.83
C ILE A 256 11.42 -37.10 -14.95
N SER A 257 10.68 -37.12 -16.06
CA SER A 257 10.93 -36.27 -17.22
C SER A 257 9.96 -35.09 -17.28
N GLU A 258 8.71 -35.29 -16.90
CA GLU A 258 7.66 -34.27 -16.98
C GLU A 258 6.76 -34.33 -15.74
N VAL A 259 6.24 -33.17 -15.34
CA VAL A 259 5.18 -33.06 -14.33
C VAL A 259 4.07 -32.17 -14.89
N TYR A 260 2.82 -32.56 -14.68
CA TYR A 260 1.62 -31.85 -15.10
C TYR A 260 0.74 -31.55 -13.88
N VAL A 261 0.10 -30.39 -13.91
CA VAL A 261 -0.93 -29.98 -12.96
C VAL A 261 -2.24 -29.88 -13.72
N GLY A 262 -3.03 -30.95 -13.66
CA GLY A 262 -4.16 -31.17 -14.55
C GLY A 262 -3.68 -31.29 -15.99
N ASN A 263 -4.03 -30.30 -16.81
CA ASN A 263 -3.58 -30.22 -18.21
C ASN A 263 -2.40 -29.27 -18.41
N GLU A 264 -1.98 -28.56 -17.36
CA GLU A 264 -0.91 -27.56 -17.47
C GLU A 264 0.46 -28.23 -17.29
N PRO A 265 1.38 -28.10 -18.27
CA PRO A 265 2.73 -28.59 -18.13
C PRO A 265 3.49 -27.75 -17.10
N SER A 266 4.27 -28.40 -16.25
CA SER A 266 5.16 -27.71 -15.31
C SER A 266 6.47 -27.29 -15.97
N LYS A 267 7.12 -26.31 -15.35
CA LYS A 267 8.52 -26.00 -15.58
C LYS A 267 9.37 -26.78 -14.59
N ILE A 268 10.36 -27.53 -15.09
CA ILE A 268 11.36 -28.21 -14.27
C ILE A 268 12.69 -27.46 -14.39
N ILE A 269 13.32 -27.17 -13.26
CA ILE A 269 14.53 -26.38 -13.14
C ILE A 269 15.60 -27.18 -12.38
N SER A 270 16.85 -27.07 -12.81
CA SER A 270 17.99 -27.69 -12.12
C SER A 270 18.44 -26.81 -10.97
N VAL A 271 18.63 -27.41 -9.79
CA VAL A 271 19.04 -26.69 -8.57
C VAL A 271 20.51 -26.94 -8.29
N GLU A 272 20.86 -28.15 -7.87
CA GLU A 272 22.24 -28.55 -7.62
C GLU A 272 22.40 -30.07 -7.72
N GLY A 273 23.41 -30.52 -8.46
CA GLY A 273 23.66 -31.94 -8.68
C GLY A 273 22.45 -32.61 -9.33
N GLU A 274 21.77 -33.48 -8.58
CA GLU A 274 20.60 -34.24 -9.02
C GLU A 274 19.28 -33.64 -8.54
N LYS A 275 19.35 -32.63 -7.65
CA LYS A 275 18.18 -31.92 -7.13
C LYS A 275 17.56 -31.07 -8.23
N ARG A 276 16.28 -31.30 -8.49
CA ARG A 276 15.47 -30.52 -9.44
C ARG A 276 14.25 -29.98 -8.72
N PHE A 277 13.74 -28.86 -9.18
CA PHE A 277 12.51 -28.27 -8.66
C PHE A 277 11.54 -28.09 -9.81
N TRP A 278 10.26 -28.29 -9.57
CA TRP A 278 9.25 -28.03 -10.56
C TRP A 278 8.18 -27.09 -10.03
N TYR A 279 7.57 -26.32 -10.91
CA TYR A 279 6.38 -25.57 -10.58
C TYR A 279 5.48 -25.37 -11.79
N ALA A 280 4.18 -25.18 -11.56
CA ALA A 280 3.20 -24.83 -12.56
C ALA A 280 2.14 -23.91 -11.95
N ILE A 281 1.51 -23.08 -12.78
CA ILE A 281 0.40 -22.22 -12.35
C ILE A 281 -0.89 -22.78 -12.94
N SER A 282 -1.90 -22.94 -12.09
CA SER A 282 -3.22 -23.42 -12.52
C SER A 282 -4.29 -22.36 -12.26
N PRO A 283 -5.27 -22.20 -13.18
CA PRO A 283 -6.44 -21.37 -12.92
C PRO A 283 -7.42 -22.00 -11.91
N THR A 284 -7.24 -23.29 -11.61
CA THR A 284 -8.13 -24.05 -10.72
C THR A 284 -7.37 -24.58 -9.50
N LYS A 285 -8.04 -24.57 -8.35
CA LYS A 285 -7.54 -25.23 -7.14
C LYS A 285 -7.78 -26.74 -7.21
N ASP A 286 -7.05 -27.49 -6.39
CA ASP A 286 -7.26 -28.92 -6.13
C ASP A 286 -7.17 -29.78 -7.40
N VAL A 287 -6.13 -29.55 -8.19
CA VAL A 287 -5.91 -30.25 -9.46
C VAL A 287 -5.00 -31.46 -9.27
N GLU A 288 -5.29 -32.54 -9.99
CA GLU A 288 -4.49 -33.76 -10.03
C GLU A 288 -3.08 -33.48 -10.57
N ILE A 289 -2.06 -34.06 -9.93
CA ILE A 289 -0.67 -33.98 -10.40
C ILE A 289 -0.29 -35.29 -11.06
N THR A 290 0.13 -35.22 -12.32
CA THR A 290 0.62 -36.35 -13.09
C THR A 290 2.12 -36.22 -13.33
N ILE A 291 2.87 -37.25 -12.94
CA ILE A 291 4.29 -37.40 -13.26
C ILE A 291 4.43 -38.35 -14.45
N ILE A 292 5.31 -38.00 -15.38
CA ILE A 292 5.77 -38.88 -16.45
C ILE A 292 7.24 -39.21 -16.23
N LYS A 293 7.58 -40.49 -16.31
CA LYS A 293 8.96 -40.99 -16.26
C LYS A 293 9.56 -41.18 -17.65
N ASP A 294 10.88 -41.29 -17.72
CA ASP A 294 11.65 -41.50 -18.95
C ASP A 294 11.25 -42.76 -19.73
N ASP A 295 10.73 -43.78 -19.03
CA ASP A 295 10.20 -45.01 -19.64
C ASP A 295 8.77 -44.87 -20.17
N GLY A 296 8.17 -43.68 -20.02
CA GLY A 296 6.80 -43.35 -20.41
C GLY A 296 5.73 -43.76 -19.41
N SER A 297 6.10 -44.34 -18.25
CA SER A 297 5.15 -44.63 -17.18
C SER A 297 4.57 -43.35 -16.57
N LYS A 298 3.32 -43.43 -16.13
CA LYS A 298 2.58 -42.32 -15.53
C LYS A 298 2.21 -42.66 -14.10
N GLU A 299 2.44 -41.71 -13.20
CA GLU A 299 2.08 -41.80 -11.79
C GLU A 299 1.23 -40.59 -11.41
N ILE A 300 0.10 -40.83 -10.76
CA ILE A 300 -0.76 -39.78 -10.21
C ILE A 300 -0.34 -39.58 -8.75
N MET A 301 0.06 -38.37 -8.40
CA MET A 301 0.29 -38.00 -7.01
C MET A 301 -1.05 -37.68 -6.35
N GLY A 302 -1.37 -38.36 -5.25
CA GLY A 302 -2.68 -38.27 -4.59
C GLY A 302 -3.08 -36.84 -4.18
N GLU A 303 -4.39 -36.62 -4.02
CA GLU A 303 -5.01 -35.32 -3.70
C GLU A 303 -4.45 -34.61 -2.46
N ILE A 304 -4.53 -33.27 -2.46
CA ILE A 304 -4.10 -32.38 -1.39
C ILE A 304 -4.71 -32.81 -0.05
N ASN A 305 -3.89 -33.24 0.91
CA ASN A 305 -4.30 -33.27 2.31
C ASN A 305 -4.32 -31.83 2.83
N HIS A 306 -5.51 -31.23 2.88
CA HIS A 306 -5.75 -29.96 3.57
C HIS A 306 -5.70 -30.21 5.09
N GLU A 307 -4.50 -30.30 5.68
CA GLU A 307 -4.22 -30.21 7.14
C GLU A 307 -2.70 -30.38 7.33
N LYS A 308 -1.92 -29.40 7.81
CA LYS A 308 -2.06 -28.58 9.02
C LYS A 308 -1.50 -27.17 8.85
#